data_AF-A0A7X3KCW5-F1
#
_entry.id   AF-A0A7X3KCW5-F1
#
_cell.length_a   1.000
_cell.length_b   1.000
_cell.length_c   1.000
_cell.angle_alpha   90.00
_cell.angle_beta   90.00
_cell.angle_gamma   90.00
#
_symmetry.space_group_name_H-M   'P 1'
#
loop_
_entity.id
_entity.type
_entity.pdbx_description
1 polymer ?
#
loop_
_entity_poly.entity_id
_entity_poly.type
_entity_poly.pdbx_seq_one_letter_code
_entity_poly.pdbx_strand_id
1 'polypeptide(L)'
;MKKKLKIGLALASSLLLLAACGNSVNGTYVGNPDLPLSTDETVEITINGDKGTMVIEVKGLGMIASTTTADIIVDQKEKVITVDDGTKLTYELVDGSLKIISDSTEIFTGEVFKRKAKE
;
A
#
# COMPACT_ATOMS: atom_id res chain seq x y z
N MET A 1 27.96 -36.64 -49.80
CA MET A 1 27.98 -36.82 -48.34
C MET A 1 29.36 -36.49 -47.79
N LYS A 2 29.55 -35.38 -47.05
CA LYS A 2 30.39 -35.25 -45.83
C LYS A 2 29.95 -33.98 -45.08
N LYS A 3 29.41 -34.19 -43.88
CA LYS A 3 28.94 -33.18 -42.93
C LYS A 3 30.12 -32.36 -42.39
N LYS A 4 29.96 -31.04 -42.20
CA LYS A 4 30.56 -30.31 -41.08
C LYS A 4 29.54 -29.31 -40.51
N LEU A 5 28.91 -29.78 -39.45
CA LEU A 5 28.03 -29.06 -38.53
C LEU A 5 28.87 -27.99 -37.81
N LYS A 6 28.56 -26.71 -38.00
CA LYS A 6 29.06 -25.64 -37.13
C LYS A 6 27.93 -25.27 -36.18
N ILE A 7 28.08 -25.72 -34.93
CA ILE A 7 27.22 -25.36 -33.80
C ILE A 7 27.52 -23.89 -33.48
N GLY A 8 26.66 -23.00 -33.96
CA GLY A 8 26.64 -21.59 -33.57
C GLY A 8 25.84 -21.47 -32.28
N LEU A 9 26.54 -21.39 -31.16
CA LEU A 9 25.98 -21.11 -29.85
C LEU A 9 25.56 -19.63 -29.80
N ALA A 10 24.36 -19.32 -30.28
CA ALA A 10 23.76 -17.99 -30.09
C ALA A 10 23.09 -17.95 -28.71
N LEU A 11 23.90 -17.66 -27.69
CA LEU A 11 23.44 -17.14 -26.40
C LEU A 11 22.83 -15.75 -26.64
N ALA A 12 21.61 -15.71 -27.16
CA ALA A 12 20.78 -14.50 -27.10
C ALA A 12 20.20 -14.43 -25.69
N SER A 13 21.04 -14.00 -24.76
CA SER A 13 20.62 -13.43 -23.48
C SER A 13 19.78 -12.21 -23.75
N SER A 14 18.53 -12.43 -24.14
CA SER A 14 17.48 -11.43 -24.04
C SER A 14 17.18 -11.33 -22.56
N LEU A 15 18.05 -10.61 -21.84
CA LEU A 15 17.69 -9.94 -20.61
C LEU A 15 16.44 -9.13 -20.96
N LEU A 16 15.28 -9.75 -20.72
CA LEU A 16 14.05 -9.04 -20.41
C LEU A 16 14.38 -8.21 -19.18
N LEU A 17 14.94 -7.02 -19.42
CA LEU A 17 14.78 -5.88 -18.55
C LEU A 17 13.28 -5.57 -18.55
N LEU A 18 12.51 -6.41 -17.85
CA LEU A 18 11.39 -5.88 -17.10
C LEU A 18 12.06 -4.90 -16.15
N ALA A 19 12.11 -3.64 -16.57
CA ALA A 19 12.01 -2.56 -15.63
C ALA A 19 10.72 -2.85 -14.85
N ALA A 20 10.85 -3.60 -13.76
CA ALA A 20 9.99 -3.40 -12.62
C ALA A 20 10.24 -1.95 -12.24
N CYS A 21 9.52 -1.03 -12.89
CA CYS A 21 9.00 0.13 -12.21
C CYS A 21 8.19 -0.46 -11.06
N GLY A 22 8.90 -0.83 -9.99
CA GLY A 22 8.30 -1.02 -8.69
C GLY A 22 7.75 0.34 -8.39
N ASN A 23 6.47 0.55 -8.73
CA ASN A 23 5.71 1.69 -8.26
C ASN A 23 5.56 1.46 -6.75
N SER A 24 6.65 1.76 -6.05
CA SER A 24 6.72 1.73 -4.61
C SER A 24 5.58 2.59 -4.10
N VAL A 25 4.78 2.02 -3.19
CA VAL A 25 3.68 2.74 -2.54
C VAL A 25 4.19 3.74 -1.48
N ASN A 26 5.44 4.18 -1.59
CA ASN A 26 6.00 5.14 -0.64
C ASN A 26 5.26 6.48 -0.74
N GLY A 27 4.88 6.99 0.43
CA GLY A 27 4.15 8.23 0.55
C GLY A 27 3.24 8.23 1.75
N THR A 28 2.62 9.39 1.97
CA THR A 28 1.59 9.58 2.98
C THR A 28 0.25 9.66 2.26
N TYR A 29 -0.73 8.92 2.77
CA TYR A 29 -2.08 8.80 2.22
C TYR A 29 -3.09 9.17 3.30
N VAL A 30 -4.07 10.00 2.96
CA VAL A 30 -5.05 10.52 3.92
C VAL A 30 -6.46 10.19 3.43
N GLY A 31 -7.29 9.70 4.33
CA GLY A 31 -8.69 9.39 4.09
C GLY A 31 -9.54 9.76 5.31
N ASN A 32 -10.85 9.84 5.08
CA ASN A 32 -11.86 10.09 6.10
C ASN A 32 -12.88 8.95 6.06
N PRO A 33 -12.47 7.73 6.47
CA PRO A 33 -13.37 6.58 6.45
C PRO A 33 -14.53 6.81 7.41
N ASP A 34 -15.70 6.30 7.06
CA ASP A 34 -16.89 6.36 7.91
C ASP A 34 -16.78 5.25 8.98
N LEU A 35 -16.08 5.50 10.10
CA LEU A 35 -16.03 4.52 11.18
C LEU A 35 -17.31 4.59 12.00
N PRO A 36 -17.85 3.45 12.44
CA PRO A 36 -19.00 3.43 13.31
C PRO A 36 -18.64 4.19 14.61
N LEU A 37 -19.42 5.25 14.89
CA LEU A 37 -19.41 6.08 16.11
C LEU A 37 -18.60 7.40 16.08
N SER A 38 -18.18 7.89 14.91
CA SER A 38 -17.54 9.21 14.78
C SER A 38 -18.20 10.13 13.77
N THR A 39 -18.07 11.44 14.00
CA THR A 39 -18.53 12.49 13.07
C THR A 39 -17.41 13.09 12.24
N ASP A 40 -16.16 13.06 12.73
CA ASP A 40 -14.98 13.56 12.01
C ASP A 40 -13.77 12.68 12.33
N GLU A 41 -13.39 11.83 11.37
CA GLU A 41 -12.20 10.98 11.48
C GLU A 41 -11.25 11.23 10.34
N THR A 42 -9.97 11.29 10.66
CA THR A 42 -8.89 11.33 9.67
C THR A 42 -7.96 10.18 9.92
N VAL A 43 -7.72 9.39 8.88
CA VAL A 43 -6.77 8.31 8.91
C VAL A 43 -5.63 8.65 7.95
N GLU A 44 -4.42 8.70 8.47
CA GLU A 44 -3.19 8.95 7.72
C GLU A 44 -2.32 7.68 7.73
N ILE A 45 -2.01 7.15 6.55
CA ILE A 45 -1.14 5.99 6.35
C ILE A 45 0.15 6.48 5.67
N THR A 46 1.28 6.36 6.35
CA THR A 46 2.60 6.70 5.81
C THR A 46 3.40 5.44 5.56
N ILE A 47 3.84 5.23 4.31
CA ILE A 47 4.63 4.06 3.90
C ILE A 47 6.02 4.51 3.43
N ASN A 48 7.04 3.82 3.92
CA ASN A 48 8.44 3.98 3.51
C ASN A 48 9.12 2.60 3.41
N GLY A 49 9.10 2.03 2.20
CA GLY A 49 9.64 0.70 1.92
C GLY A 49 8.69 -0.39 2.38
N ASP A 50 9.17 -1.23 3.29
CA ASP A 50 8.45 -2.36 3.91
C ASP A 50 7.82 -2.00 5.26
N LYS A 51 7.90 -0.73 5.66
CA LYS A 51 7.44 -0.24 6.96
C LYS A 51 6.68 1.07 6.83
N GLY A 52 6.01 1.46 7.90
CA GLY A 52 5.27 2.71 7.96
C GLY A 52 4.59 2.95 9.28
N THR A 53 3.69 3.92 9.29
CA THR A 53 2.79 4.22 10.39
C THR A 53 1.37 4.44 9.90
N MET A 54 0.40 4.10 10.73
CA MET A 54 -1.01 4.45 10.58
C MET A 54 -1.41 5.32 11.76
N VAL A 55 -1.99 6.48 11.49
CA VAL A 55 -2.49 7.43 12.49
C VAL A 55 -3.98 7.59 12.29
N ILE A 56 -4.75 7.38 13.34
CA ILE A 56 -6.20 7.58 13.38
C ILE A 56 -6.47 8.74 14.34
N GLU A 57 -6.97 9.84 13.80
CA GLU A 57 -7.48 10.97 14.57
C GLU A 57 -9.01 10.93 14.59
N VAL A 58 -9.59 10.86 15.79
CA VAL A 58 -11.03 10.94 16.00
C VAL A 58 -11.36 12.27 16.66
N LYS A 59 -12.21 13.08 16.02
CA LYS A 59 -12.76 14.34 16.53
C LYS A 59 -14.28 14.20 16.57
N GLY A 60 -14.87 14.36 17.76
CA GLY A 60 -16.32 14.32 17.93
C GLY A 60 -16.84 15.63 18.52
N LEU A 61 -18.11 15.96 18.21
CA LEU A 61 -18.84 17.05 18.87
C LEU A 61 -19.00 16.75 20.37
N GLY A 62 -18.07 17.25 21.19
CA GLY A 62 -18.08 17.09 22.65
C GLY A 62 -17.33 15.85 23.19
N MET A 63 -16.69 15.06 22.32
CA MET A 63 -15.78 13.99 22.72
C MET A 63 -14.35 14.54 22.86
N ILE A 64 -13.58 14.00 23.80
CA ILE A 64 -12.14 14.29 23.91
C ILE A 64 -11.46 13.78 22.64
N ALA A 65 -10.77 14.65 21.92
CA ALA A 65 -10.02 14.23 20.73
C ALA A 65 -9.01 13.14 21.11
N SER A 66 -9.00 12.06 20.34
CA SER A 66 -8.06 10.95 20.53
C SER A 66 -7.26 10.70 19.26
N THR A 67 -5.97 10.47 19.45
CA THR A 67 -5.06 10.06 18.39
C THR A 67 -4.49 8.70 18.75
N THR A 68 -4.65 7.74 17.85
CA THR A 68 -4.03 6.42 17.93
C THR A 68 -3.02 6.29 16.81
N THR A 69 -1.81 5.84 17.15
CA THR A 69 -0.74 5.57 16.20
C THR A 69 -0.35 4.11 16.29
N ALA A 70 -0.29 3.43 15.16
CA ALA A 70 0.14 2.05 15.03
C ALA A 70 1.28 1.95 14.01
N ASP A 71 2.25 1.09 14.29
CA ASP A 71 3.25 0.71 13.29
C ASP A 71 2.61 -0.20 12.24
N ILE A 72 3.09 -0.12 11.00
CA ILE A 72 2.65 -1.02 9.94
C ILE A 72 3.83 -1.68 9.23
N ILE A 73 3.61 -2.91 8.77
CA ILE A 73 4.50 -3.66 7.88
C ILE A 73 3.81 -3.78 6.52
N VAL A 74 4.57 -3.55 5.44
CA VAL A 74 4.05 -3.53 4.07
C VAL A 74 4.71 -4.63 3.24
N ASP A 75 3.92 -5.63 2.85
CA ASP A 75 4.30 -6.55 1.79
C ASP A 75 3.92 -5.94 0.44
N GLN A 76 4.90 -5.35 -0.24
CA GLN A 76 4.73 -4.73 -1.55
C GLN A 76 4.40 -5.74 -2.66
N LYS A 77 4.79 -7.01 -2.49
CA LYS A 77 4.60 -8.06 -3.50
C LYS A 77 3.19 -8.61 -3.43
N GLU A 78 2.73 -8.92 -2.22
CA GLU A 78 1.38 -9.43 -1.96
C GLU A 78 0.34 -8.30 -1.82
N LYS A 79 0.80 -7.03 -1.79
CA LYS A 79 -0.01 -5.82 -1.60
C LYS A 79 -0.83 -5.86 -0.32
N VAL A 80 -0.18 -6.19 0.78
CA VAL A 80 -0.79 -6.27 2.11
C VAL A 80 -0.10 -5.32 3.07
N ILE A 81 -0.89 -4.56 3.82
CA ILE A 81 -0.46 -3.81 5.00
C ILE A 81 -0.91 -4.61 6.23
N THR A 82 0.02 -4.89 7.15
CA THR A 82 -0.27 -5.48 8.45
C THR A 82 -0.05 -4.42 9.52
N VAL A 83 -1.11 -4.12 10.28
CA VAL A 83 -1.08 -3.21 11.43
C VAL A 83 -0.56 -3.97 12.66
N ASP A 84 0.00 -3.27 13.64
CA ASP A 84 0.60 -3.87 14.85
C ASP A 84 -0.36 -4.79 15.63
N ASP A 85 -1.65 -4.50 15.61
CA ASP A 85 -2.73 -5.30 16.20
C ASP A 85 -3.06 -6.59 15.42
N GLY A 86 -2.40 -6.79 14.28
CA GLY A 86 -2.57 -7.95 13.40
C GLY A 86 -3.61 -7.76 12.29
N THR A 87 -4.28 -6.60 12.22
CA THR A 87 -5.22 -6.26 11.15
C THR A 87 -4.52 -6.27 9.80
N LYS A 88 -5.15 -6.89 8.80
CA LYS A 88 -4.61 -7.01 7.44
C LYS A 88 -5.46 -6.24 6.44
N LEU A 89 -4.82 -5.34 5.72
CA LEU A 89 -5.44 -4.54 4.66
C LEU A 89 -4.80 -4.89 3.32
N THR A 90 -5.57 -5.47 2.40
CA THR A 90 -5.14 -5.67 1.01
C THR A 90 -5.41 -4.39 0.24
N TYR A 91 -4.41 -3.88 -0.50
CA TYR A 91 -4.51 -2.60 -1.18
C TYR A 91 -4.22 -2.67 -2.67
N GLU A 92 -4.67 -1.64 -3.38
CA GLU A 92 -4.24 -1.29 -4.73
C GLU A 92 -3.85 0.17 -4.81
N LEU A 93 -2.92 0.49 -5.73
CA LEU A 93 -2.63 1.86 -6.12
C LEU A 93 -3.43 2.19 -7.37
N VAL A 94 -4.36 3.14 -7.25
CA VAL A 94 -5.19 3.63 -8.37
C VAL A 94 -5.02 5.14 -8.47
N ASP A 95 -4.51 5.62 -9.60
CA ASP A 95 -4.27 7.05 -9.86
C ASP A 95 -3.48 7.76 -8.74
N GLY A 96 -2.49 7.05 -8.19
CA GLY A 96 -1.66 7.54 -7.09
C GLY A 96 -2.33 7.54 -5.71
N SER A 97 -3.58 7.07 -5.60
CA SER A 97 -4.29 6.87 -4.33
C SER A 97 -4.20 5.43 -3.87
N LEU A 98 -4.22 5.22 -2.55
CA LEU A 98 -4.22 3.91 -1.91
C LEU A 98 -5.68 3.48 -1.70
N LYS A 99 -6.14 2.46 -2.42
CA LYS A 99 -7.47 1.89 -2.28
C LYS A 99 -7.40 0.58 -1.51
N ILE A 100 -8.22 0.43 -0.48
CA ILE A 100 -8.31 -0.82 0.27
C ILE A 100 -9.35 -1.73 -0.39
N ILE A 101 -8.94 -2.92 -0.80
CA ILE A 101 -9.78 -3.88 -1.52
C ILE A 101 -10.42 -4.89 -0.56
N SER A 102 -9.73 -5.22 0.53
CA SER A 102 -10.25 -6.07 1.59
C SER A 102 -9.57 -5.74 2.91
N ASP A 103 -10.31 -5.88 4.00
CA ASP A 103 -9.87 -5.67 5.37
C ASP A 103 -10.45 -6.78 6.26
N SER A 104 -9.63 -7.37 7.13
CA SER A 104 -10.06 -8.41 8.08
C SER A 104 -11.15 -7.94 9.06
N THR A 105 -11.28 -6.64 9.28
CA THR A 105 -12.32 -6.02 10.14
C THR A 105 -13.51 -5.48 9.33
N GLU A 106 -13.42 -5.49 8.00
CA GLU A 106 -14.37 -4.88 7.04
C GLU A 106 -14.54 -3.36 7.15
N ILE A 107 -13.84 -2.70 8.07
CA ILE A 107 -13.97 -1.27 8.36
C ILE A 107 -13.48 -0.40 7.20
N PHE A 108 -12.33 -0.74 6.61
CA PHE A 108 -11.69 0.05 5.56
C PHE A 108 -11.99 -0.47 4.16
N THR A 109 -12.80 -1.52 3.99
CA THR A 109 -13.02 -2.12 2.67
C THR A 109 -13.71 -1.13 1.72
N GLY A 110 -13.07 -0.85 0.58
CA GLY A 110 -13.56 0.10 -0.41
C GLY A 110 -13.06 1.54 -0.20
N GLU A 111 -12.45 1.84 0.94
CA GLU A 111 -11.93 3.17 1.27
C GLU A 111 -10.77 3.57 0.35
N VAL A 112 -10.72 4.86 0.02
CA VAL A 112 -9.72 5.44 -0.87
C VAL A 112 -8.98 6.56 -0.13
N PHE A 113 -7.70 6.33 0.13
CA PHE A 113 -6.81 7.27 0.77
C PHE A 113 -6.01 8.03 -0.30
N LYS A 114 -6.21 9.35 -0.36
CA LYS A 114 -5.55 10.20 -1.34
C LYS A 114 -4.12 10.48 -0.90
N ARG A 115 -3.19 10.48 -1.86
CA ARG A 115 -1.81 10.85 -1.57
C ARG A 115 -1.73 12.30 -1.12
N LYS A 116 -1.11 12.54 0.04
CA LYS A 116 -0.78 13.88 0.52
C LYS A 116 0.27 14.48 -0.39
N ALA A 117 0.07 15.72 -0.82
CA ALA A 117 1.08 16.44 -1.60
C ALA A 117 2.35 16.61 -0.77
N LYS A 118 3.53 16.52 -1.39
CA LYS A 118 4.76 16.99 -0.76
C LYS A 118 4.71 18.52 -0.74
N GLU A 119 4.80 19.11 0.44
CA GLU A 119 5.01 20.55 0.63
C GLU A 119 6.40 20.98 0.14
#